data_AF-A0A8J4D318-F1
#
_entry.id   AF-A0A8J4D318-F1
#
_cell.length_a   1.000
_cell.length_b   1.000
_cell.length_c   1.000
_cell.angle_alpha   90.00
_cell.angle_beta   90.00
_cell.angle_gamma   90.00
#
_symmetry.space_group_name_H-M   'P 1'
#
loop_
_entity.id
_entity.type
_entity.pdbx_description
1 polymer ?
#
loop_
_entity_poly.entity_id
_entity_poly.type
_entity_poly.pdbx_seq_one_letter_code
_entity_poly.pdbx_strand_id
1 'polypeptide(L)'
;MLTTRNKPQLLHKMTATQSRPKLSATPQFLILFLQLVFASYGISLPQTSAAYDAATVSSSAGVSPVTSILPAPGPKPANLSSCPNLRIGIINGVPFHYEVVAGLMHTFRPYSKRTDMYLNRNLRSANGDGSWDILRRSRINFRLITRSLLTSISREKPFYDLLILVSLDYELDAIEELLRHIRRRVTVAMVHNGDFNDTQRLIRVAESGGSIAQLVTLSPHTATSLAAATGRAVEWVLPVYPFRPNNNCLQATEVDLLGMCLRGFAIQGKFSNQRRNYSSLWKQMETRREELTTGYAKALFRINLLGKGQEDRLGLPQDLEPLVKVYRRLPYRGFFDQLHHSFAILPLLASPRYLTHKFSSSILSALISGTPLITDRAFLAVYSMLNEQCVYLQKEGETEVDVMLRVMATPASELLAVRQAMVEARKRSNERAVQFFARILTELCSKSASVHSGGGQ
;
A
#
# COMPACT_ATOMS: atom_id res chain seq x y z
N MET A 1 35.19 -48.36 28.84
CA MET A 1 35.09 -49.72 28.28
C MET A 1 33.63 -50.03 28.00
N LEU A 2 33.35 -50.44 26.76
CA LEU A 2 32.16 -51.12 26.24
C LEU A 2 30.84 -51.03 27.05
N THR A 3 29.82 -50.43 26.45
CA THR A 3 28.62 -51.21 26.06
C THR A 3 27.77 -50.44 25.07
N THR A 4 27.43 -51.16 24.02
CA THR A 4 26.64 -50.83 22.85
C THR A 4 25.16 -50.62 23.21
N ARG A 5 24.49 -49.65 22.58
CA ARG A 5 23.02 -49.62 22.52
C ARG A 5 22.51 -49.44 21.10
N ASN A 6 21.61 -50.36 20.79
CA ASN A 6 21.01 -50.67 19.52
C ASN A 6 20.15 -49.54 18.95
N LYS A 7 20.22 -49.37 17.63
CA LYS A 7 19.19 -48.72 16.81
C LYS A 7 18.01 -49.68 16.62
N PRO A 8 16.76 -49.20 16.65
CA PRO A 8 15.67 -49.81 15.92
C PRO A 8 15.45 -49.13 14.56
N GLN A 9 15.22 -49.97 13.56
CA GLN A 9 14.84 -49.64 12.19
C GLN A 9 13.32 -49.36 12.05
N LEU A 10 13.00 -48.72 10.92
CA LEU A 10 11.79 -48.88 10.10
C LEU A 10 10.47 -48.28 10.62
N LEU A 11 10.06 -47.15 10.01
CA LEU A 11 8.66 -46.86 9.75
C LEU A 11 8.49 -46.53 8.25
N HIS A 12 7.79 -47.42 7.55
CA HIS A 12 7.33 -47.24 6.18
C HIS A 12 6.32 -46.08 6.09
N LYS A 13 6.56 -45.12 5.18
CA LYS A 13 5.54 -44.17 4.72
C LYS A 13 4.78 -44.81 3.55
N MET A 14 3.52 -45.18 3.77
CA MET A 14 2.57 -45.42 2.68
C MET A 14 2.02 -44.08 2.20
N THR A 15 2.27 -43.74 0.94
CA THR A 15 1.59 -42.65 0.21
C THR A 15 0.37 -43.22 -0.50
N ALA A 16 -0.82 -42.95 0.02
CA ALA A 16 -2.08 -43.17 -0.70
C ALA A 16 -2.52 -41.87 -1.38
N THR A 17 -2.36 -41.80 -2.69
CA THR A 17 -3.00 -40.80 -3.55
C THR A 17 -4.45 -41.22 -3.80
N GLN A 18 -5.40 -40.63 -3.06
CA GLN A 18 -6.82 -40.66 -3.41
C GLN A 18 -7.12 -39.55 -4.43
N SER A 19 -7.47 -39.97 -5.64
CA SER A 19 -8.09 -39.11 -6.66
C SER A 19 -9.51 -38.74 -6.22
N ARG A 20 -9.79 -37.44 -6.11
CA ARG A 20 -11.16 -36.93 -5.95
C ARG A 20 -11.86 -36.91 -7.32
N PRO A 21 -13.11 -37.38 -7.44
CA PRO A 21 -13.88 -37.22 -8.67
C PRO A 21 -14.25 -35.75 -8.86
N LYS A 22 -14.03 -35.23 -10.07
CA LYS A 22 -14.58 -33.94 -10.51
C LYS A 22 -16.06 -34.17 -10.86
N LEU A 23 -16.97 -33.69 -10.02
CA LEU A 23 -18.36 -33.48 -10.43
C LEU A 23 -18.44 -32.17 -11.21
N SER A 24 -18.65 -32.26 -12.52
CA SER A 24 -19.11 -31.13 -13.33
C SER A 24 -20.63 -31.11 -13.27
N ALA A 25 -21.20 -30.26 -12.43
CA ALA A 25 -22.63 -29.95 -12.51
C ALA A 25 -22.85 -29.02 -13.71
N THR A 26 -23.77 -29.41 -14.60
CA THR A 26 -24.21 -28.58 -15.72
C THR A 26 -25.03 -27.39 -15.20
N PRO A 27 -25.06 -26.24 -15.92
CA PRO A 27 -25.78 -25.04 -15.48
C PRO A 27 -27.26 -25.27 -15.15
N GLN A 28 -27.89 -26.26 -15.78
CA GLN A 28 -29.28 -26.67 -15.52
C GLN A 28 -29.48 -27.25 -14.12
N PHE A 29 -28.47 -27.93 -13.54
CA PHE A 29 -28.57 -28.49 -12.19
C PHE A 29 -28.49 -27.40 -11.11
N LEU A 30 -27.78 -26.31 -11.39
CA LEU A 30 -27.67 -25.16 -10.46
C LEU A 30 -28.98 -24.35 -10.42
N ILE A 31 -29.67 -24.22 -11.55
CA ILE A 31 -30.96 -23.52 -11.64
C ILE A 31 -32.05 -24.32 -10.91
N LEU A 32 -32.08 -25.65 -11.06
CA LEU A 32 -33.05 -26.50 -10.37
C LEU A 32 -32.81 -26.51 -8.84
N PHE A 33 -31.54 -26.53 -8.41
CA PHE A 33 -31.18 -26.48 -7.00
C PHE A 33 -31.56 -25.14 -6.36
N LEU A 34 -31.36 -24.02 -7.06
CA LEU A 34 -31.78 -22.70 -6.58
C LEU A 34 -33.31 -22.59 -6.46
N GLN A 35 -34.07 -23.11 -7.43
CA GLN A 35 -35.54 -23.11 -7.35
C GLN A 35 -36.08 -23.94 -6.18
N LEU A 36 -35.45 -25.07 -5.86
CA LEU A 36 -35.79 -25.91 -4.70
C LEU A 36 -35.41 -25.26 -3.36
N VAL A 37 -34.31 -24.51 -3.31
CA VAL A 37 -33.93 -23.73 -2.14
C VAL A 37 -34.91 -22.57 -1.93
N PHE A 38 -35.31 -21.83 -2.96
CA PHE A 38 -36.29 -20.75 -2.79
C PHE A 38 -37.69 -21.24 -2.38
N ALA A 39 -38.11 -22.42 -2.86
CA ALA A 39 -39.39 -23.03 -2.47
C ALA A 39 -39.43 -23.48 -0.99
N SER A 40 -38.28 -23.83 -0.39
CA SER A 40 -38.20 -24.28 1.01
C SER A 40 -38.13 -23.14 2.04
N TYR A 41 -37.92 -21.90 1.60
CA TYR A 41 -37.90 -20.70 2.46
C TYR A 41 -39.14 -19.81 2.32
N GLY A 42 -40.17 -20.21 1.57
CA GLY A 42 -41.42 -19.45 1.45
C GLY A 42 -41.27 -18.07 0.80
N ILE A 43 -40.21 -17.86 -0.01
CA ILE A 43 -39.96 -16.60 -0.70
C ILE A 43 -40.68 -16.63 -2.05
N SER A 44 -41.86 -16.02 -2.12
CA SER A 44 -42.53 -15.73 -3.40
C SER A 44 -41.80 -14.59 -4.12
N LEU A 45 -41.29 -14.86 -5.32
CA LEU A 45 -40.83 -13.80 -6.22
C LEU A 45 -42.05 -13.01 -6.74
N PRO A 46 -42.04 -11.67 -6.71
CA PRO A 46 -43.14 -10.88 -7.25
C PRO A 46 -43.18 -11.01 -8.78
N GLN A 47 -44.34 -11.43 -9.30
CA GLN A 47 -44.67 -11.31 -10.73
C GLN A 47 -44.93 -9.83 -11.03
N THR A 48 -43.96 -9.14 -11.63
CA THR A 48 -44.17 -7.80 -12.18
C THR A 48 -44.63 -7.91 -13.63
N SER A 49 -45.94 -7.93 -13.84
CA SER A 49 -46.55 -7.52 -15.11
C SER A 49 -46.97 -6.05 -14.98
N ALA A 50 -46.14 -5.13 -15.45
CA ALA A 50 -46.53 -3.74 -15.66
C ALA A 50 -46.13 -3.35 -17.08
N ALA A 51 -47.16 -3.12 -17.90
CA ALA A 51 -47.05 -2.51 -19.21
C ALA A 51 -46.44 -1.12 -19.06
N TYR A 52 -45.38 -0.86 -19.83
CA TYR A 52 -44.80 0.47 -19.98
C TYR A 52 -45.44 1.12 -21.20
N ASP A 53 -46.29 2.12 -20.96
CA ASP A 53 -46.73 3.06 -21.98
C ASP A 53 -45.55 3.98 -22.36
N ALA A 54 -45.20 3.96 -23.64
CA ALA A 54 -44.17 4.79 -24.23
C ALA A 54 -44.71 6.21 -24.49
N ALA A 55 -44.41 7.14 -23.58
CA ALA A 55 -44.52 8.57 -23.86
C ALA A 55 -43.22 9.08 -24.50
N THR A 56 -43.34 9.46 -25.77
CA THR A 56 -42.27 10.01 -26.61
C THR A 56 -41.84 11.40 -26.10
N VAL A 57 -40.70 11.48 -25.40
CA VAL A 57 -40.02 12.75 -25.12
C VAL A 57 -38.87 12.90 -26.11
N SER A 58 -39.05 13.81 -27.07
CA SER A 58 -38.01 14.24 -27.99
C SER A 58 -37.04 15.18 -27.26
N SER A 59 -35.86 14.67 -26.90
CA SER A 59 -34.73 15.48 -26.43
C SER A 59 -33.64 15.51 -27.50
N SER A 60 -33.62 16.57 -28.28
CA SER A 60 -32.52 16.92 -29.18
C SER A 60 -31.33 17.49 -28.38
N ALA A 61 -30.52 16.61 -27.80
CA ALA A 61 -29.19 16.97 -27.31
C ALA A 61 -28.16 16.32 -28.25
N GLY A 62 -27.54 17.15 -29.10
CA GLY A 62 -26.45 16.73 -29.97
C GLY A 62 -25.25 16.29 -29.14
N VAL A 63 -25.07 14.98 -28.99
CA VAL A 63 -23.84 14.40 -28.45
C VAL A 63 -22.78 14.51 -29.54
N SER A 64 -21.90 15.51 -29.42
CA SER A 64 -20.69 15.57 -30.25
C SER A 64 -19.86 14.31 -30.01
N PRO A 65 -19.29 13.69 -31.07
CA PRO A 65 -18.48 12.50 -30.93
C PRO A 65 -17.26 12.84 -30.07
N VAL A 66 -17.15 12.18 -28.91
CA VAL A 66 -15.97 12.21 -28.05
C VAL A 66 -14.80 11.74 -28.91
N THR A 67 -13.98 12.69 -29.35
CA THR A 67 -12.76 12.39 -30.09
C THR A 67 -11.89 11.57 -29.15
N SER A 68 -11.67 10.31 -29.49
CA SER A 68 -10.80 9.39 -28.77
C SER A 68 -9.38 9.97 -28.76
N ILE A 69 -9.06 10.82 -27.77
CA ILE A 69 -7.71 11.24 -27.48
C ILE A 69 -6.98 9.99 -26.98
N LEU A 70 -6.15 9.40 -27.83
CA LEU A 70 -5.27 8.32 -27.42
C LEU A 70 -4.47 8.80 -26.19
N PRO A 71 -4.46 8.02 -25.09
CA PRO A 71 -3.75 8.45 -23.89
C PRO A 71 -2.28 8.69 -24.24
N ALA A 72 -1.76 9.85 -23.82
CA ALA A 72 -0.35 10.18 -24.02
C ALA A 72 0.53 9.02 -23.52
N PRO A 73 1.62 8.68 -24.23
CA PRO A 73 2.49 7.59 -23.82
C PRO A 73 2.95 7.81 -22.38
N GLY A 74 2.74 6.81 -21.53
CA GLY A 74 3.09 6.87 -20.12
C GLY A 74 4.58 7.24 -19.92
N PRO A 75 4.94 7.84 -18.78
CA PRO A 75 6.29 8.31 -18.56
C PRO A 75 7.31 7.18 -18.68
N LYS A 76 8.35 7.46 -19.46
CA LYS A 76 9.44 6.52 -19.71
C LYS A 76 10.53 6.71 -18.63
N PRO A 77 11.10 5.61 -18.10
CA PRO A 77 12.33 5.70 -17.33
C PRO A 77 13.42 6.42 -18.14
N ALA A 78 14.28 7.20 -17.47
CA ALA A 78 15.47 7.78 -18.07
C ALA A 78 16.36 6.73 -18.75
N ASN A 79 16.84 7.04 -19.96
CA ASN A 79 17.85 6.25 -20.64
C ASN A 79 19.24 6.61 -20.12
N LEU A 80 19.96 5.63 -19.56
CA LEU A 80 21.29 5.82 -18.97
C LEU A 80 22.42 5.21 -19.81
N SER A 81 22.16 4.92 -21.09
CA SER A 81 23.15 4.29 -21.98
C SER A 81 24.42 5.14 -22.16
N SER A 82 24.31 6.47 -22.13
CA SER A 82 25.43 7.41 -22.24
C SER A 82 26.22 7.63 -20.94
N CYS A 83 25.75 7.10 -19.81
CA CYS A 83 26.41 7.21 -18.51
C CYS A 83 26.52 5.82 -17.85
N PRO A 84 27.33 4.91 -18.43
CA PRO A 84 27.40 3.51 -18.00
C PRO A 84 27.90 3.33 -16.57
N ASN A 85 28.50 4.36 -15.97
CA ASN A 85 29.01 4.34 -14.60
C ASN A 85 28.07 4.99 -13.58
N LEU A 86 26.89 5.49 -13.98
CA LEU A 86 25.95 6.12 -13.04
C LEU A 86 25.48 5.09 -12.01
N ARG A 87 25.60 5.44 -10.71
CA ARG A 87 25.21 4.61 -9.56
C ARG A 87 24.13 5.26 -8.70
N ILE A 88 23.25 4.41 -8.17
CA ILE A 88 22.13 4.81 -7.32
C ILE A 88 22.26 4.10 -5.97
N GLY A 89 22.13 4.85 -4.88
CA GLY A 89 22.06 4.31 -3.53
C GLY A 89 20.70 4.57 -2.92
N ILE A 90 20.16 3.61 -2.16
CA ILE A 90 18.94 3.79 -1.35
C ILE A 90 19.25 3.37 0.08
N ILE A 91 18.96 4.20 1.06
CA ILE A 91 19.18 3.90 2.47
C ILE A 91 17.85 3.97 3.22
N ASN A 92 17.48 2.87 3.88
CA ASN A 92 16.39 2.83 4.85
C ASN A 92 16.88 2.16 6.13
N GLY A 93 17.26 2.99 7.10
CA GLY A 93 17.79 2.52 8.37
C GLY A 93 16.73 1.95 9.31
N VAL A 94 15.47 2.38 9.19
CA VAL A 94 14.40 1.99 10.12
C VAL A 94 13.85 0.57 9.85
N PRO A 95 13.45 -0.18 10.90
CA PRO A 95 12.83 -1.51 10.75
C PRO A 95 11.31 -1.44 10.44
N PHE A 96 10.83 -0.28 10.04
CA PHE A 96 9.47 0.02 9.61
C PHE A 96 9.56 0.89 8.34
N HIS A 97 8.50 1.01 7.52
CA HIS A 97 8.54 1.67 6.19
C HIS A 97 9.10 0.84 5.02
N TYR A 98 9.17 -0.49 5.14
CA TYR A 98 9.55 -1.33 4.00
C TYR A 98 8.54 -1.28 2.85
N GLU A 99 7.32 -0.82 3.08
CA GLU A 99 6.32 -0.54 2.04
C GLU A 99 6.75 0.61 1.12
N VAL A 100 7.40 1.65 1.66
CA VAL A 100 7.98 2.76 0.90
C VAL A 100 9.18 2.25 0.08
N VAL A 101 10.04 1.45 0.71
CA VAL A 101 11.17 0.80 0.06
C VAL A 101 10.71 -0.10 -1.09
N ALA A 102 9.68 -0.92 -0.89
CA ALA A 102 9.12 -1.77 -1.94
C ALA A 102 8.57 -0.97 -3.12
N GLY A 103 7.98 0.19 -2.86
CA GLY A 103 7.59 1.16 -3.88
C GLY A 103 8.78 1.67 -4.68
N LEU A 104 9.83 2.15 -4.00
CA LEU A 104 11.06 2.61 -4.66
C LEU A 104 11.67 1.52 -5.53
N MET A 105 11.68 0.27 -5.05
CA MET A 105 12.21 -0.85 -5.84
C MET A 105 11.41 -1.12 -7.10
N HIS A 106 10.09 -0.91 -7.06
CA HIS A 106 9.28 -0.97 -8.26
C HIS A 106 9.70 0.11 -9.27
N THR A 107 9.85 1.36 -8.81
CA THR A 107 10.30 2.50 -9.63
C THR A 107 11.71 2.30 -10.20
N PHE A 108 12.63 1.77 -9.41
CA PHE A 108 14.04 1.57 -9.78
C PHE A 108 14.33 0.21 -10.42
N ARG A 109 13.31 -0.62 -10.71
CA ARG A 109 13.49 -1.93 -11.38
C ARG A 109 14.32 -1.84 -12.68
N PRO A 110 14.13 -0.84 -13.58
CA PRO A 110 14.94 -0.70 -14.79
C PRO A 110 16.43 -0.48 -14.49
N TYR A 111 16.77 0.01 -13.30
CA TYR A 111 18.12 0.36 -12.87
C TYR A 111 18.69 -0.61 -11.84
N SER A 112 18.04 -1.76 -11.60
CA SER A 112 18.40 -2.71 -10.53
C SER A 112 19.89 -3.06 -10.44
N LYS A 113 20.58 -3.24 -11.58
CA LYS A 113 22.03 -3.53 -11.63
C LYS A 113 22.95 -2.36 -11.23
N ARG A 114 22.40 -1.14 -11.17
CA ARG A 114 23.09 0.12 -10.82
C ARG A 114 22.73 0.59 -9.41
N THR A 115 21.85 -0.14 -8.73
CA THR A 115 21.28 0.26 -7.44
C THR A 115 21.82 -0.60 -6.32
N ASP A 116 22.40 0.04 -5.31
CA ASP A 116 22.67 -0.56 -4.01
C ASP A 116 21.63 -0.09 -2.99
N MET A 117 21.20 -1.00 -2.12
CA MET A 117 20.22 -0.71 -1.09
C MET A 117 20.72 -1.11 0.29
N TYR A 118 20.78 -0.14 1.19
CA TYR A 118 21.22 -0.26 2.57
C TYR A 118 20.00 -0.34 3.49
N LEU A 119 19.83 -1.47 4.19
CA LEU A 119 18.64 -1.75 5.00
C LEU A 119 19.00 -2.08 6.44
N ASN A 120 18.07 -1.84 7.37
CA ASN A 120 18.21 -2.25 8.76
C ASN A 120 18.61 -3.74 8.88
N ARG A 121 19.54 -4.07 9.77
CA ARG A 121 19.97 -5.46 10.03
C ARG A 121 18.84 -6.41 10.42
N ASN A 122 17.77 -5.91 11.03
CA ASN A 122 16.65 -6.71 11.51
C ASN A 122 15.66 -7.09 10.39
N LEU A 123 15.89 -6.65 9.14
CA LEU A 123 15.06 -7.00 7.98
C LEU A 123 14.83 -8.50 7.83
N ARG A 124 15.87 -9.31 8.09
CA ARG A 124 15.82 -10.77 7.97
C ARG A 124 15.39 -11.49 9.24
N SER A 125 15.11 -10.75 10.31
CA SER A 125 14.63 -11.38 11.54
C SER A 125 13.24 -11.99 11.31
N ALA A 126 12.89 -13.01 12.09
CA ALA A 126 11.50 -13.51 12.14
C ALA A 126 10.48 -12.38 12.45
N ASN A 127 10.97 -11.27 13.00
CA ASN A 127 10.20 -10.09 13.30
C ASN A 127 10.11 -9.06 12.16
N GLY A 128 10.76 -9.27 11.01
CA GLY A 128 10.85 -8.34 9.87
C GLY A 128 9.59 -8.24 9.00
N ASP A 129 8.43 -8.61 9.56
CA ASP A 129 7.10 -8.58 8.95
C ASP A 129 7.03 -9.24 7.54
N GLY A 130 7.95 -10.15 7.20
CA GLY A 130 8.01 -10.82 5.90
C GLY A 130 8.35 -9.90 4.71
N SER A 131 8.78 -8.66 4.96
CA SER A 131 9.12 -7.69 3.92
C SER A 131 10.22 -8.20 2.98
N TRP A 132 11.20 -8.95 3.51
CA TRP A 132 12.29 -9.55 2.73
C TRP A 132 11.82 -10.37 1.52
N ASP A 133 10.68 -11.06 1.61
CA ASP A 133 10.16 -11.87 0.51
C ASP A 133 9.74 -11.06 -0.72
N ILE A 134 9.33 -9.82 -0.50
CA ILE A 134 9.07 -8.86 -1.55
C ILE A 134 10.39 -8.30 -2.08
N LEU A 135 11.28 -7.89 -1.17
CA LEU A 135 12.49 -7.15 -1.56
C LEU A 135 13.47 -8.02 -2.37
N ARG A 136 13.69 -9.28 -1.95
CA ARG A 136 14.69 -10.18 -2.57
C ARG A 136 14.48 -10.48 -4.06
N ARG A 137 13.30 -10.16 -4.62
CA ARG A 137 12.95 -10.42 -6.03
C ARG A 137 13.40 -9.33 -7.02
N SER A 138 13.92 -8.21 -6.53
CA SER A 138 14.18 -7.00 -7.34
C SER A 138 15.48 -6.98 -8.16
N ARG A 139 16.36 -7.97 -7.98
CA ARG A 139 17.73 -7.97 -8.55
C ARG A 139 18.62 -6.79 -8.10
N ILE A 140 18.17 -5.99 -7.14
CA ILE A 140 18.97 -4.92 -6.50
C ILE A 140 19.99 -5.55 -5.55
N ASN A 141 21.15 -4.92 -5.40
CA ASN A 141 22.15 -5.35 -4.44
C ASN A 141 21.79 -4.90 -3.02
N PHE A 142 21.61 -5.83 -2.08
CA PHE A 142 21.21 -5.53 -0.71
C PHE A 142 22.40 -5.61 0.25
N ARG A 143 22.59 -4.56 1.05
CA ARG A 143 23.56 -4.49 2.13
C ARG A 143 22.82 -4.22 3.45
N LEU A 144 23.03 -5.08 4.45
CA LEU A 144 22.44 -4.90 5.77
C LEU A 144 23.34 -4.03 6.64
N ILE A 145 22.79 -2.99 7.27
CA ILE A 145 23.51 -2.04 8.11
C ILE A 145 23.96 -2.73 9.40
N THR A 146 25.21 -3.20 9.39
CA THR A 146 25.92 -3.82 10.51
C THR A 146 27.23 -3.08 10.79
N ARG A 147 27.88 -3.36 11.92
CA ARG A 147 29.22 -2.82 12.24
C ARG A 147 30.27 -3.23 11.20
N SER A 148 30.22 -4.47 10.72
CA SER A 148 31.12 -4.95 9.68
C SER A 148 30.90 -4.21 8.35
N LEU A 149 29.64 -3.92 7.99
CA LEU A 149 29.35 -3.11 6.82
C LEU A 149 29.91 -1.69 6.97
N LEU A 150 29.72 -1.04 8.12
CA LEU A 150 30.29 0.31 8.35
C LEU A 150 31.81 0.32 8.17
N THR A 151 32.50 -0.72 8.65
CA THR A 151 33.95 -0.89 8.44
C THR A 151 34.32 -1.10 6.96
N SER A 152 33.51 -1.82 6.19
CA SER A 152 33.72 -1.98 4.75
C SER A 152 33.48 -0.67 4.00
N ILE A 153 32.40 0.05 4.31
CA ILE A 153 32.08 1.34 3.67
C ILE A 153 33.14 2.40 3.99
N SER A 154 33.67 2.45 5.22
CA SER A 154 34.71 3.41 5.59
C SER A 154 36.03 3.20 4.82
N ARG A 155 36.30 1.96 4.41
CA ARG A 155 37.43 1.60 3.53
C ARG A 155 37.10 1.83 2.05
N GLU A 156 35.97 1.33 1.57
CA GLU A 156 35.53 1.39 0.16
C GLU A 156 35.20 2.81 -0.30
N LYS A 157 34.69 3.66 0.61
CA LYS A 157 34.22 5.02 0.34
C LYS A 157 33.36 5.12 -0.93
N PRO A 158 32.26 4.34 -1.02
CA PRO A 158 31.47 4.23 -2.24
C PRO A 158 30.95 5.59 -2.70
N PHE A 159 30.80 5.73 -4.02
CA PHE A 159 30.29 6.94 -4.67
C PHE A 159 28.96 6.65 -5.36
N TYR A 160 27.97 7.53 -5.15
CA TYR A 160 26.66 7.48 -5.80
C TYR A 160 26.31 8.81 -6.46
N ASP A 161 25.86 8.77 -7.71
CA ASP A 161 25.35 9.97 -8.39
C ASP A 161 24.03 10.43 -7.76
N LEU A 162 23.18 9.48 -7.41
CA LEU A 162 21.92 9.70 -6.69
C LEU A 162 21.89 8.84 -5.43
N LEU A 163 21.76 9.48 -4.27
CA LEU A 163 21.49 8.82 -2.99
C LEU A 163 20.09 9.16 -2.48
N ILE A 164 19.27 8.15 -2.17
CA ILE A 164 17.93 8.33 -1.63
C ILE A 164 17.94 7.94 -0.15
N LEU A 165 17.60 8.88 0.72
CA LEU A 165 17.48 8.66 2.17
C LEU A 165 16.01 8.51 2.52
N VAL A 166 15.60 7.30 2.91
CA VAL A 166 14.22 6.99 3.30
C VAL A 166 14.10 7.12 4.81
N SER A 167 13.12 7.90 5.27
CA SER A 167 12.82 8.08 6.70
C SER A 167 13.95 8.77 7.47
N LEU A 168 14.59 9.77 6.86
CA LEU A 168 15.68 10.52 7.50
C LEU A 168 15.25 11.14 8.85
N ASP A 169 13.96 11.46 8.99
CA ASP A 169 13.32 12.00 10.19
C ASP A 169 13.22 11.02 11.38
N TYR A 170 13.64 9.76 11.23
CA TYR A 170 13.58 8.76 12.31
C TYR A 170 14.94 8.27 12.81
N GLU A 171 16.00 8.34 11.99
CA GLU A 171 17.32 7.77 12.32
C GLU A 171 18.46 8.70 11.92
N LEU A 172 18.31 9.98 12.25
CA LEU A 172 19.23 11.03 11.81
C LEU A 172 20.70 10.75 12.19
N ASP A 173 20.95 10.31 13.42
CA ASP A 173 22.32 10.01 13.92
C ASP A 173 22.96 8.84 13.16
N ALA A 174 22.20 7.76 12.95
CA ALA A 174 22.71 6.57 12.28
C ALA A 174 22.96 6.82 10.79
N ILE A 175 22.11 7.62 10.14
CA ILE A 175 22.31 8.04 8.76
C ILE A 175 23.50 8.99 8.66
N GLU A 176 23.64 9.96 9.56
CA GLU A 176 24.77 10.87 9.58
C GLU A 176 26.11 10.13 9.65
N GLU A 177 26.23 9.13 10.55
CA GLU A 177 27.40 8.28 10.64
C GLU A 177 27.71 7.55 9.32
N LEU A 178 26.69 6.97 8.69
CA LEU A 178 26.84 6.27 7.42
C LEU A 178 27.30 7.23 6.30
N LEU A 179 26.77 8.46 6.28
CA LEU A 179 27.08 9.47 5.27
C LEU A 179 28.51 10.03 5.38
N ARG A 180 29.19 9.90 6.53
CA ARG A 180 30.64 10.22 6.66
C ARG A 180 31.52 9.37 5.75
N HIS A 181 31.02 8.21 5.34
CA HIS A 181 31.76 7.25 4.52
C HIS A 181 31.20 7.08 3.11
N ILE A 182 30.03 7.66 2.80
CA ILE A 182 29.41 7.60 1.48
C ILE A 182 29.55 8.94 0.77
N ARG A 183 30.28 8.93 -0.35
CA ARG A 183 30.36 10.08 -1.26
C ARG A 183 29.15 10.08 -2.19
N ARG A 184 28.64 11.27 -2.49
CA ARG A 184 27.46 11.40 -3.34
C ARG A 184 27.36 12.75 -4.01
N ARG A 185 26.69 12.80 -5.17
CA ARG A 185 26.45 14.05 -5.91
C ARG A 185 25.13 14.69 -5.49
N VAL A 186 24.01 13.99 -5.69
CA VAL A 186 22.67 14.45 -5.31
C VAL A 186 22.08 13.54 -4.24
N THR A 187 21.45 14.15 -3.24
CA THR A 187 20.70 13.45 -2.20
C THR A 187 19.22 13.78 -2.34
N VAL A 188 18.36 12.76 -2.42
CA VAL A 188 16.90 12.92 -2.25
C VAL A 188 16.56 12.46 -0.84
N ALA A 189 16.18 13.42 0.02
CA ALA A 189 15.80 13.15 1.40
C ALA A 189 14.27 13.02 1.49
N MET A 190 13.80 11.78 1.67
CA MET A 190 12.38 11.46 1.78
C MET A 190 11.92 11.49 3.24
N VAL A 191 11.24 12.58 3.60
CA VAL A 191 10.78 12.92 4.94
C VAL A 191 9.30 12.53 5.10
N HIS A 192 8.96 11.80 6.18
CA HIS A 192 7.59 11.30 6.35
C HIS A 192 6.67 12.31 7.04
N ASN A 193 7.20 13.10 7.97
CA ASN A 193 6.44 14.10 8.71
C ASN A 193 7.03 15.50 8.50
N GLY A 194 6.19 16.46 8.12
CA GLY A 194 6.59 17.86 7.91
C GLY A 194 6.85 18.65 9.20
N ASP A 195 6.55 18.06 10.36
CA ASP A 195 6.71 18.66 11.69
C ASP A 195 7.89 18.07 12.50
N PHE A 196 8.94 17.62 11.80
CA PHE A 196 10.14 17.12 12.46
C PHE A 196 10.89 18.24 13.19
N ASN A 197 11.02 18.12 14.51
CA ASN A 197 11.53 19.17 15.40
C ASN A 197 12.95 19.69 15.06
N ASP A 198 13.79 18.91 14.39
CA ASP A 198 15.17 19.29 14.05
C ASP A 198 15.40 19.34 12.53
N THR A 199 14.52 20.05 11.82
CA THR A 199 14.55 20.10 10.35
C THR A 199 15.84 20.70 9.82
N GLN A 200 16.45 21.64 10.56
CA GLN A 200 17.72 22.25 10.17
C GLN A 200 18.88 21.24 10.21
N ARG A 201 18.95 20.39 11.25
CA ARG A 201 19.95 19.32 11.27
C ARG A 201 19.67 18.28 10.19
N LEU A 202 18.40 17.94 9.94
CA LEU A 202 18.02 17.03 8.86
C LEU A 202 18.58 17.50 7.51
N ILE A 203 18.43 18.78 7.20
CA ILE A 203 18.97 19.40 5.99
C ILE A 203 20.50 19.30 5.98
N ARG A 204 21.18 19.72 7.05
CA ARG A 204 22.65 19.65 7.14
C ARG A 204 23.18 18.24 6.93
N VAL A 205 22.52 17.23 7.51
CA VAL A 205 22.92 15.82 7.34
C VAL A 205 22.74 15.40 5.89
N ALA A 206 21.61 15.72 5.25
CA ALA A 206 21.36 15.39 3.85
C ALA A 206 22.41 16.03 2.92
N GLU A 207 22.81 17.28 3.19
CA GLU A 207 23.76 18.07 2.38
C GLU A 207 25.24 17.84 2.74
N SER A 208 25.53 17.10 3.80
CA SER A 208 26.90 16.83 4.24
C SER A 208 27.81 16.28 3.13
N GLY A 209 29.10 16.59 3.17
CA GLY A 209 30.03 16.12 2.13
C GLY A 209 29.83 16.77 0.75
N GLY A 210 29.21 17.95 0.69
CA GLY A 210 29.06 18.75 -0.53
C GLY A 210 27.94 18.30 -1.47
N SER A 211 27.00 17.48 -0.98
CA SER A 211 25.86 17.03 -1.79
C SER A 211 24.76 18.07 -1.83
N ILE A 212 24.11 18.22 -2.99
CA ILE A 212 22.86 18.99 -3.09
C ILE A 212 21.71 18.09 -2.62
N ALA A 213 20.95 18.55 -1.62
CA ALA A 213 19.77 17.83 -1.15
C ALA A 213 18.48 18.37 -1.79
N GLN A 214 17.64 17.45 -2.28
CA GLN A 214 16.24 17.69 -2.62
C GLN A 214 15.37 17.07 -1.53
N LEU A 215 14.55 17.90 -0.89
CA LEU A 215 13.59 17.44 0.10
C LEU A 215 12.33 16.96 -0.61
N VAL A 216 11.88 15.75 -0.27
CA VAL A 216 10.60 15.22 -0.75
C VAL A 216 9.81 14.60 0.39
N THR A 217 8.50 14.55 0.24
CA THR A 217 7.61 13.83 1.17
C THR A 217 6.73 12.82 0.43
N LEU A 218 5.92 12.07 1.18
CA LEU A 218 5.01 11.05 0.65
C LEU A 218 3.64 11.59 0.25
N SER A 219 3.32 12.87 0.51
CA SER A 219 2.01 13.46 0.19
C SER A 219 2.03 14.98 0.04
N PRO A 220 1.05 15.56 -0.67
CA PRO A 220 0.98 17.00 -0.92
C PRO A 220 1.01 17.85 0.36
N HIS A 221 0.11 17.62 1.31
CA HIS A 221 0.02 18.46 2.51
C HIS A 221 1.26 18.35 3.41
N THR A 222 1.90 17.18 3.49
CA THR A 222 3.18 17.05 4.20
C THR A 222 4.32 17.79 3.49
N ALA A 223 4.32 17.83 2.15
CA ALA A 223 5.27 18.65 1.39
C ALA A 223 5.07 20.14 1.68
N THR A 224 3.82 20.62 1.66
CA THR A 224 3.47 22.00 2.02
C THR A 224 3.93 22.34 3.44
N SER A 225 3.66 21.46 4.41
CA SER A 225 4.09 21.65 5.80
C SER A 225 5.62 21.69 5.93
N LEU A 226 6.34 20.76 5.29
CA LEU A 226 7.81 20.76 5.35
C LEU A 226 8.41 21.98 4.63
N ALA A 227 7.81 22.41 3.52
CA ALA A 227 8.23 23.62 2.81
C ALA A 227 8.10 24.85 3.70
N ALA A 228 6.97 25.00 4.41
CA ALA A 228 6.76 26.07 5.38
C ALA A 228 7.79 26.01 6.53
N ALA A 229 8.07 24.82 7.07
CA ALA A 229 9.04 24.65 8.15
C ALA A 229 10.50 24.93 7.75
N THR A 230 10.83 24.78 6.46
CA THR A 230 12.21 24.89 5.97
C THR A 230 12.49 26.13 5.15
N GLY A 231 11.46 26.82 4.65
CA GLY A 231 11.60 27.87 3.64
C GLY A 231 12.11 27.36 2.29
N ARG A 232 12.06 26.04 2.04
CA ARG A 232 12.56 25.42 0.80
C ARG A 232 11.41 24.86 -0.04
N ALA A 233 11.65 24.75 -1.34
CA ALA A 233 10.76 23.97 -2.21
C ALA A 233 10.83 22.49 -1.82
N VAL A 234 9.65 21.88 -1.60
CA VAL A 234 9.49 20.47 -1.27
C VAL A 234 8.47 19.87 -2.23
N GLU A 235 8.87 18.81 -2.93
CA GLU A 235 7.96 18.03 -3.78
C GLU A 235 7.40 16.83 -3.02
N TRP A 236 6.28 16.27 -3.48
CA TRP A 236 5.82 14.96 -3.00
C TRP A 236 5.99 13.89 -4.07
N VAL A 237 6.44 12.71 -3.63
CA VAL A 237 6.71 11.54 -4.46
C VAL A 237 6.29 10.30 -3.68
N LEU A 238 5.27 9.59 -4.18
CA LEU A 238 4.76 8.37 -3.55
C LEU A 238 4.95 7.16 -4.48
N PRO A 239 6.10 6.48 -4.42
CA PRO A 239 6.29 5.24 -5.14
C PRO A 239 5.52 4.12 -4.42
N VAL A 240 4.78 3.31 -5.17
CA VAL A 240 3.84 2.31 -4.64
C VAL A 240 4.16 0.94 -5.23
N TYR A 241 4.32 -0.07 -4.37
CA TYR A 241 4.47 -1.45 -4.81
C TYR A 241 3.14 -2.01 -5.36
N PRO A 242 3.06 -2.47 -6.63
CA PRO A 242 1.84 -3.04 -7.17
C PRO A 242 1.70 -4.50 -6.70
N PHE A 243 1.08 -4.69 -5.54
CA PHE A 243 0.83 -6.03 -5.00
C PHE A 243 -0.03 -6.86 -5.97
N ARG A 244 0.31 -8.14 -6.07
CA ARG A 244 -0.43 -9.13 -6.87
C ARG A 244 -1.00 -10.18 -5.89
N PRO A 245 -2.32 -10.13 -5.62
CA PRO A 245 -2.98 -11.08 -4.74
C PRO A 245 -2.97 -12.49 -5.36
N ASN A 246 -3.20 -13.51 -4.54
CA ASN A 246 -3.38 -14.87 -5.07
C ASN A 246 -4.67 -14.99 -5.87
N ASN A 247 -5.77 -14.50 -5.28
CA ASN A 247 -7.08 -14.40 -5.90
C ASN A 247 -7.35 -12.92 -6.13
N ASN A 248 -7.51 -12.51 -7.39
CA ASN A 248 -7.69 -11.10 -7.73
C ASN A 248 -9.18 -10.77 -7.78
N CYS A 249 -9.68 -10.00 -6.81
CA CYS A 249 -11.09 -9.61 -6.76
C CYS A 249 -11.51 -8.74 -7.96
N LEU A 250 -10.58 -8.09 -8.67
CA LEU A 250 -10.89 -7.40 -9.93
C LEU A 250 -11.27 -8.35 -11.08
N GLN A 251 -11.01 -9.65 -10.92
CA GLN A 251 -11.33 -10.70 -11.89
C GLN A 251 -12.43 -11.63 -11.38
N ALA A 252 -13.00 -11.34 -10.20
CA ALA A 252 -14.10 -12.14 -9.65
C ALA A 252 -15.38 -11.87 -10.47
N THR A 253 -16.21 -12.92 -10.62
CA THR A 253 -17.57 -12.74 -11.11
C THR A 253 -18.38 -11.95 -10.08
N GLU A 254 -19.52 -11.36 -10.47
CA GLU A 254 -20.38 -10.65 -9.50
C GLU A 254 -20.81 -11.57 -8.34
N VAL A 255 -21.09 -12.84 -8.64
CA VAL A 255 -21.47 -13.87 -7.67
C VAL A 255 -20.31 -14.20 -6.72
N ASP A 256 -19.08 -14.28 -7.23
CA ASP A 256 -17.89 -14.58 -6.43
C ASP A 256 -17.33 -13.35 -5.71
N LEU A 257 -17.72 -12.15 -6.11
CA LEU A 257 -17.19 -10.93 -5.50
C LEU A 257 -17.69 -10.79 -4.07
N LEU A 258 -19.01 -10.88 -3.87
CA LEU A 258 -19.63 -10.69 -2.56
C LEU A 258 -19.57 -11.98 -1.75
N GLY A 259 -19.00 -11.88 -0.55
CA GLY A 259 -19.01 -13.02 0.38
C GLY A 259 -18.11 -14.17 -0.02
N MET A 260 -17.45 -14.17 -1.19
CA MET A 260 -16.38 -15.12 -1.54
C MET A 260 -15.03 -14.41 -1.66
N CYS A 261 -14.93 -13.32 -2.44
CA CYS A 261 -13.73 -12.50 -2.52
C CYS A 261 -13.70 -11.40 -1.45
N LEU A 262 -14.75 -10.57 -1.37
CA LEU A 262 -14.84 -9.43 -0.46
C LEU A 262 -15.57 -9.80 0.82
N ARG A 263 -14.90 -9.57 1.95
CA ARG A 263 -15.44 -9.83 3.30
C ARG A 263 -14.88 -8.84 4.32
N GLY A 264 -15.79 -8.17 5.02
CA GLY A 264 -15.46 -7.25 6.10
C GLY A 264 -14.63 -6.03 5.68
N PHE A 265 -14.17 -5.30 6.67
CA PHE A 265 -13.46 -4.03 6.54
C PHE A 265 -12.14 -4.11 7.32
N ALA A 266 -11.11 -3.42 6.86
CA ALA A 266 -9.79 -3.52 7.45
C ALA A 266 -9.38 -2.24 8.19
N ILE A 267 -8.78 -2.39 9.37
CA ILE A 267 -8.02 -1.34 10.03
C ILE A 267 -6.60 -1.83 10.17
N GLN A 268 -5.64 -1.06 9.65
CA GLN A 268 -4.23 -1.43 9.66
C GLN A 268 -3.37 -0.48 10.51
N GLY A 269 -2.38 -1.05 11.18
CA GLY A 269 -1.31 -0.32 11.85
C GLY A 269 -0.98 -0.82 13.26
N LYS A 270 -0.40 0.06 14.09
CA LYS A 270 -0.17 -0.23 15.50
C LYS A 270 -1.49 -0.15 16.26
N PHE A 271 -1.82 -1.14 17.08
CA PHE A 271 -2.98 -1.14 17.98
C PHE A 271 -2.76 -0.10 19.08
N SER A 272 -3.16 1.14 18.80
CA SER A 272 -2.96 2.28 19.68
C SER A 272 -4.00 3.36 19.41
N ASN A 273 -4.71 3.77 20.48
CA ASN A 273 -5.68 4.86 20.44
C ASN A 273 -5.06 6.23 20.08
N GLN A 274 -3.73 6.37 20.21
CA GLN A 274 -3.01 7.58 19.78
C GLN A 274 -2.94 7.74 18.26
N ARG A 275 -3.16 6.65 17.51
CA ARG A 275 -3.08 6.64 16.04
C ARG A 275 -4.41 6.32 15.38
N ARG A 276 -5.29 5.61 16.08
CA ARG A 276 -6.58 5.13 15.57
C ARG A 276 -7.69 5.39 16.58
N ASN A 277 -8.81 5.96 16.15
CA ASN A 277 -9.95 6.23 17.03
C ASN A 277 -10.88 4.99 17.14
N TYR A 278 -10.40 3.93 17.81
CA TYR A 278 -11.16 2.69 17.98
C TYR A 278 -12.43 2.91 18.81
N SER A 279 -12.37 3.74 19.85
CA SER A 279 -13.51 4.00 20.74
C SER A 279 -14.72 4.59 20.00
N SER A 280 -14.49 5.52 19.07
CA SER A 280 -15.58 6.05 18.23
C SER A 280 -16.21 4.96 17.38
N LEU A 281 -15.40 4.12 16.74
CA LEU A 281 -15.89 3.02 15.91
C LEU A 281 -16.72 2.01 16.73
N TRP A 282 -16.23 1.60 17.91
CA TRP A 282 -16.96 0.66 18.75
C TRP A 282 -18.32 1.20 19.17
N LYS A 283 -18.39 2.48 19.57
CA LYS A 283 -19.66 3.14 19.88
C LYS A 283 -20.63 3.16 18.70
N GLN A 284 -20.14 3.45 17.50
CA GLN A 284 -20.97 3.39 16.29
C GLN A 284 -21.49 1.98 16.00
N MET A 285 -20.64 0.96 16.19
CA MET A 285 -21.04 -0.45 16.02
C MET A 285 -22.09 -0.86 17.04
N GLU A 286 -22.00 -0.41 18.29
CA GLU A 286 -23.02 -0.65 19.32
C GLU A 286 -24.37 -0.06 18.91
N THR A 287 -24.39 1.15 18.35
CA THR A 287 -25.63 1.80 17.88
C THR A 287 -26.28 1.10 16.67
N ARG A 288 -25.53 0.29 15.93
CA ARG A 288 -25.97 -0.44 14.73
C ARG A 288 -25.96 -1.96 14.94
N ARG A 289 -25.99 -2.41 16.20
CA ARG A 289 -25.73 -3.81 16.55
C ARG A 289 -26.70 -4.77 15.86
N GLU A 290 -27.98 -4.42 15.80
CA GLU A 290 -29.00 -5.29 15.22
C GLU A 290 -28.71 -5.54 13.73
N GLU A 291 -28.44 -4.49 12.96
CA GLU A 291 -28.09 -4.62 11.54
C GLU A 291 -26.83 -5.47 11.34
N LEU A 292 -25.83 -5.32 12.21
CA LEU A 292 -24.54 -6.00 12.13
C LEU A 292 -24.57 -7.47 12.59
N THR A 293 -25.48 -7.83 13.51
CA THR A 293 -25.48 -9.17 14.15
C THR A 293 -26.64 -10.07 13.71
N THR A 294 -27.78 -9.50 13.36
CA THR A 294 -28.98 -10.23 12.95
C THR A 294 -29.55 -9.76 11.61
N GLY A 295 -29.21 -8.54 11.17
CA GLY A 295 -29.69 -7.96 9.91
C GLY A 295 -28.96 -8.45 8.66
N TYR A 296 -29.24 -7.76 7.54
CA TYR A 296 -28.72 -8.11 6.21
C TYR A 296 -27.18 -8.12 6.13
N ALA A 297 -26.51 -7.36 7.00
CA ALA A 297 -25.06 -7.22 6.99
C ALA A 297 -24.32 -8.39 7.66
N LYS A 298 -24.99 -9.21 8.48
CA LYS A 298 -24.39 -10.27 9.31
C LYS A 298 -23.40 -11.17 8.56
N ALA A 299 -23.74 -11.58 7.34
CA ALA A 299 -22.94 -12.53 6.57
C ALA A 299 -21.63 -11.91 6.02
N LEU A 300 -21.61 -10.60 5.79
CA LEU A 300 -20.53 -9.88 5.13
C LEU A 300 -19.71 -9.04 6.10
N PHE A 301 -20.32 -8.60 7.20
CA PHE A 301 -19.72 -7.68 8.13
C PHE A 301 -18.68 -8.37 9.01
N ARG A 302 -17.50 -7.74 9.06
CA ARG A 302 -16.43 -8.07 9.98
C ARG A 302 -15.46 -6.91 10.05
N ILE A 303 -14.85 -6.66 11.20
CA ILE A 303 -13.68 -5.80 11.31
C ILE A 303 -12.43 -6.67 11.39
N ASN A 304 -11.58 -6.57 10.37
CA ASN A 304 -10.26 -7.17 10.33
C ASN A 304 -9.24 -6.16 10.88
N LEU A 305 -8.63 -6.45 12.03
CA LEU A 305 -7.57 -5.63 12.63
C LEU A 305 -6.21 -6.22 12.27
N LEU A 306 -5.45 -5.55 11.41
CA LEU A 306 -4.16 -6.03 10.94
C LEU A 306 -3.01 -5.21 11.52
N GLY A 307 -2.08 -5.85 12.22
CA GLY A 307 -0.86 -5.18 12.65
C GLY A 307 -0.27 -5.70 13.96
N LYS A 308 0.12 -4.78 14.85
CA LYS A 308 0.85 -5.12 16.09
C LYS A 308 0.46 -4.24 17.27
N GLY A 309 0.45 -4.84 18.45
CA GLY A 309 0.19 -4.19 19.73
C GLY A 309 -0.51 -5.14 20.68
N GLN A 310 -0.87 -4.66 21.86
CA GLN A 310 -1.65 -5.42 22.84
C GLN A 310 -3.15 -5.21 22.54
N GLU A 311 -3.93 -6.28 22.54
CA GLU A 311 -5.37 -6.25 22.17
C GLU A 311 -6.25 -5.62 23.24
N ASP A 312 -5.90 -5.78 24.52
CA ASP A 312 -6.54 -5.12 25.66
C ASP A 312 -6.60 -3.59 25.48
N ARG A 313 -5.59 -2.99 24.83
CA ARG A 313 -5.55 -1.55 24.53
C ARG A 313 -6.52 -1.09 23.44
N LEU A 314 -7.16 -2.02 22.72
CA LEU A 314 -8.18 -1.67 21.72
C LEU A 314 -9.49 -1.21 22.37
N GLY A 315 -9.71 -1.54 23.65
CA GLY A 315 -10.97 -1.24 24.34
C GLY A 315 -12.18 -1.84 23.61
N LEU A 316 -12.01 -3.06 23.05
CA LEU A 316 -13.06 -3.77 22.31
C LEU A 316 -14.12 -4.28 23.30
N PRO A 317 -15.40 -3.87 23.18
CA PRO A 317 -16.48 -4.41 23.97
C PRO A 317 -16.65 -5.93 23.72
N GLN A 318 -16.94 -6.69 24.78
CA GLN A 318 -17.01 -8.15 24.75
C GLN A 318 -18.05 -8.67 23.74
N ASP A 319 -19.17 -7.96 23.63
CA ASP A 319 -20.27 -8.29 22.72
C ASP A 319 -19.97 -7.99 21.25
N LEU A 320 -18.97 -7.15 20.96
CA LEU A 320 -18.48 -6.89 19.61
C LEU A 320 -17.34 -7.85 19.20
N GLU A 321 -16.75 -8.60 20.13
CA GLU A 321 -15.66 -9.56 19.84
C GLU A 321 -15.95 -10.50 18.67
N PRO A 322 -17.15 -11.10 18.53
CA PRO A 322 -17.44 -12.00 17.41
C PRO A 322 -17.35 -11.32 16.03
N LEU A 323 -17.54 -10.00 15.98
CA LEU A 323 -17.49 -9.20 14.76
C LEU A 323 -16.07 -8.75 14.40
N VAL A 324 -15.10 -8.97 15.28
CA VAL A 324 -13.71 -8.53 15.10
C VAL A 324 -12.79 -9.73 14.90
N LYS A 325 -11.81 -9.61 14.01
CA LYS A 325 -10.72 -10.57 13.88
C LYS A 325 -9.38 -9.86 13.87
N VAL A 326 -8.52 -10.27 14.79
CA VAL A 326 -7.19 -9.71 14.91
C VAL A 326 -6.19 -10.59 14.16
N TYR A 327 -5.48 -9.98 13.23
CA TYR A 327 -4.39 -10.55 12.47
C TYR A 327 -3.07 -9.91 12.92
N ARG A 328 -2.39 -10.58 13.85
CA ARG A 328 -1.13 -10.09 14.40
C ARG A 328 0.03 -10.43 13.46
N ARG A 329 0.82 -9.41 13.10
CA ARG A 329 2.14 -9.55 12.47
C ARG A 329 2.16 -10.45 11.24
N LEU A 330 1.14 -10.34 10.40
CA LEU A 330 1.10 -11.08 9.14
C LEU A 330 2.32 -10.70 8.29
N PRO A 331 2.95 -11.67 7.60
CA PRO A 331 3.97 -11.35 6.62
C PRO A 331 3.36 -10.48 5.50
N TYR A 332 4.13 -9.56 4.91
CA TYR A 332 3.62 -8.56 3.95
C TYR A 332 2.72 -9.15 2.86
N ARG A 333 3.04 -10.33 2.31
CA ARG A 333 2.16 -11.00 1.33
C ARG A 333 0.79 -11.29 1.92
N GLY A 334 0.73 -11.95 3.09
CA GLY A 334 -0.53 -12.25 3.76
C GLY A 334 -1.25 -10.99 4.26
N PHE A 335 -0.51 -9.99 4.72
CA PHE A 335 -1.05 -8.70 5.13
C PHE A 335 -1.78 -7.99 3.98
N PHE A 336 -1.11 -7.78 2.84
CA PHE A 336 -1.74 -7.13 1.68
C PHE A 336 -2.81 -7.99 1.01
N ASP A 337 -2.72 -9.32 1.09
CA ASP A 337 -3.78 -10.22 0.62
C ASP A 337 -5.05 -10.06 1.47
N GLN A 338 -4.94 -9.98 2.80
CA GLN A 338 -6.10 -9.71 3.67
C GLN A 338 -6.72 -8.32 3.42
N LEU A 339 -5.89 -7.31 3.16
CA LEU A 339 -6.38 -5.99 2.76
C LEU A 339 -7.12 -6.06 1.41
N HIS A 340 -6.58 -6.78 0.43
CA HIS A 340 -7.18 -6.93 -0.90
C HIS A 340 -8.61 -7.47 -0.84
N HIS A 341 -8.84 -8.46 0.04
CA HIS A 341 -10.12 -9.14 0.24
C HIS A 341 -11.07 -8.43 1.23
N SER A 342 -10.70 -7.26 1.76
CA SER A 342 -11.60 -6.44 2.59
C SER A 342 -12.32 -5.42 1.72
N PHE A 343 -13.61 -5.13 1.95
CA PHE A 343 -14.40 -4.13 1.21
C PHE A 343 -13.68 -2.79 1.12
N ALA A 344 -13.24 -2.28 2.26
CA ALA A 344 -12.48 -1.03 2.36
C ALA A 344 -11.52 -1.05 3.55
N ILE A 345 -10.57 -0.11 3.55
CA ILE A 345 -9.70 0.22 4.67
C ILE A 345 -10.25 1.44 5.41
N LEU A 346 -10.23 1.40 6.74
CA LEU A 346 -10.58 2.51 7.60
C LEU A 346 -9.33 3.19 8.17
N PRO A 347 -9.07 4.46 7.83
CA PRO A 347 -7.96 5.22 8.40
C PRO A 347 -8.10 5.46 9.91
N LEU A 348 -9.32 5.73 10.40
CA LEU A 348 -9.66 6.12 11.78
C LEU A 348 -8.67 7.09 12.41
N LEU A 349 -8.29 8.17 11.72
CA LEU A 349 -7.20 9.04 12.18
C LEU A 349 -7.52 9.64 13.58
N ALA A 350 -6.73 9.28 14.60
CA ALA A 350 -6.91 9.81 15.95
C ALA A 350 -6.27 11.19 16.17
N SER A 351 -5.65 11.77 15.13
CA SER A 351 -4.94 13.05 15.25
C SER A 351 -5.14 13.89 13.99
N PRO A 352 -5.50 15.18 14.13
CA PRO A 352 -5.61 16.11 13.00
C PRO A 352 -4.25 16.37 12.34
N ARG A 353 -3.13 15.98 12.97
CA ARG A 353 -1.80 16.06 12.37
C ARG A 353 -1.70 15.26 11.07
N TYR A 354 -2.50 14.21 10.89
CA TYR A 354 -2.55 13.45 9.63
C TYR A 354 -3.20 14.17 8.45
N LEU A 355 -3.81 15.33 8.71
CA LEU A 355 -4.37 16.21 7.68
C LEU A 355 -3.47 17.41 7.38
N THR A 356 -2.39 17.58 8.14
CA THR A 356 -1.60 18.82 8.11
C THR A 356 -0.10 18.55 7.98
N HIS A 357 0.45 17.62 8.75
CA HIS A 357 1.90 17.41 8.85
C HIS A 357 2.36 15.96 8.71
N LYS A 358 1.47 14.96 8.85
CA LYS A 358 1.83 13.53 8.91
C LYS A 358 1.21 12.72 7.79
N PHE A 359 2.03 11.87 7.17
CA PHE A 359 1.54 10.89 6.20
C PHE A 359 0.91 9.67 6.86
N SER A 360 -0.24 9.22 6.37
CA SER A 360 -0.89 7.98 6.81
C SER A 360 -0.49 6.77 5.96
N SER A 361 0.08 5.74 6.61
CA SER A 361 0.37 4.46 5.94
C SER A 361 -0.87 3.72 5.43
N SER A 362 -2.08 4.10 5.85
CA SER A 362 -3.32 3.53 5.32
C SER A 362 -3.51 3.84 3.83
N ILE A 363 -3.02 4.99 3.36
CA ILE A 363 -3.08 5.37 1.94
C ILE A 363 -2.15 4.51 1.13
N LEU A 364 -0.90 4.37 1.59
CA LEU A 364 0.05 3.50 0.92
C LEU A 364 -0.46 2.04 0.92
N SER A 365 -1.06 1.58 2.02
CA SER A 365 -1.66 0.25 2.09
C SER A 365 -2.82 0.06 1.12
N ALA A 366 -3.70 1.06 0.99
CA ALA A 366 -4.82 1.08 0.04
C ALA A 366 -4.32 1.01 -1.41
N LEU A 367 -3.37 1.87 -1.77
CA LEU A 367 -2.78 1.90 -3.11
C LEU A 367 -2.05 0.58 -3.43
N ILE A 368 -1.29 0.02 -2.49
CA ILE A 368 -0.59 -1.26 -2.67
C ILE A 368 -1.60 -2.38 -2.94
N SER A 369 -2.59 -2.55 -2.07
CA SER A 369 -3.56 -3.65 -2.13
C SER A 369 -4.65 -3.47 -3.20
N GLY A 370 -4.85 -2.26 -3.72
CA GLY A 370 -5.98 -1.92 -4.58
C GLY A 370 -7.31 -1.87 -3.81
N THR A 371 -7.27 -1.66 -2.51
CA THR A 371 -8.46 -1.63 -1.64
C THR A 371 -8.86 -0.17 -1.37
N PRO A 372 -10.13 0.22 -1.64
CA PRO A 372 -10.62 1.57 -1.38
C PRO A 372 -10.56 1.95 0.11
N LEU A 373 -10.64 3.26 0.39
CA LEU A 373 -10.71 3.80 1.74
C LEU A 373 -12.15 4.26 2.04
N ILE A 374 -12.60 4.12 3.29
CA ILE A 374 -13.73 4.91 3.82
C ILE A 374 -13.15 6.19 4.41
N THR A 375 -13.61 7.34 3.93
CA THR A 375 -13.03 8.62 4.31
C THR A 375 -13.99 9.78 4.10
N ASP A 376 -13.70 10.93 4.73
CA ASP A 376 -14.46 12.17 4.56
C ASP A 376 -13.85 13.12 3.51
N ARG A 377 -14.53 14.26 3.27
CA ARG A 377 -14.07 15.31 2.34
C ARG A 377 -12.78 15.99 2.79
N ALA A 378 -12.59 16.20 4.10
CA ALA A 378 -11.41 16.86 4.64
C ALA A 378 -10.13 16.04 4.36
N PHE A 379 -10.23 14.72 4.47
CA PHE A 379 -9.16 13.80 4.09
C PHE A 379 -8.86 13.83 2.60
N LEU A 380 -9.89 13.79 1.73
CA LEU A 380 -9.66 13.85 0.28
C LEU A 380 -9.01 15.16 -0.16
N ALA A 381 -9.35 16.27 0.49
CA ALA A 381 -8.78 17.58 0.18
C ALA A 381 -7.25 17.61 0.34
N VAL A 382 -6.70 16.91 1.33
CA VAL A 382 -5.26 16.95 1.66
C VAL A 382 -4.45 15.80 1.03
N TYR A 383 -5.13 14.74 0.59
CA TYR A 383 -4.54 13.60 -0.10
C TYR A 383 -4.95 13.58 -1.58
N SER A 384 -4.61 14.65 -2.30
CA SER A 384 -5.04 14.89 -3.69
C SER A 384 -4.52 13.89 -4.73
N MET A 385 -3.71 12.89 -4.34
CA MET A 385 -3.45 11.72 -5.18
C MET A 385 -4.68 10.80 -5.32
N LEU A 386 -5.66 10.93 -4.42
CA LEU A 386 -6.93 10.24 -4.41
C LEU A 386 -8.05 11.18 -4.89
N ASN A 387 -9.16 10.61 -5.34
CA ASN A 387 -10.38 11.33 -5.68
C ASN A 387 -11.62 10.52 -5.24
N GLU A 388 -12.81 11.09 -5.41
CA GLU A 388 -14.07 10.45 -5.01
C GLU A 388 -14.34 9.11 -5.72
N GLN A 389 -13.80 8.91 -6.93
CA GLN A 389 -14.00 7.67 -7.69
C GLN A 389 -13.27 6.47 -7.09
N CYS A 390 -12.18 6.68 -6.34
CA CYS A 390 -11.39 5.61 -5.75
C CYS A 390 -11.60 5.41 -4.25
N VAL A 391 -12.59 6.07 -3.65
CA VAL A 391 -12.89 5.94 -2.22
C VAL A 391 -14.39 5.77 -2.00
N TYR A 392 -14.77 5.32 -0.81
CA TYR A 392 -16.14 5.43 -0.32
C TYR A 392 -16.22 6.68 0.54
N LEU A 393 -16.71 7.76 -0.06
CA LEU A 393 -16.87 9.04 0.62
C LEU A 393 -18.00 8.95 1.65
N GLN A 394 -17.69 9.35 2.89
CA GLN A 394 -18.65 9.58 3.96
C GLN A 394 -19.44 10.85 3.67
N LYS A 395 -20.77 10.72 3.59
CA LYS A 395 -21.69 11.83 3.38
C LYS A 395 -21.92 12.60 4.68
N GLU A 396 -22.50 13.79 4.55
CA GLU A 396 -22.94 14.57 5.71
C GLU A 396 -23.93 13.76 6.55
N GLY A 397 -23.70 13.73 7.87
CA GLY A 397 -24.51 12.96 8.82
C GLY A 397 -24.21 11.45 8.89
N GLU A 398 -23.44 10.88 7.95
CA GLU A 398 -23.02 9.47 8.04
C GLU A 398 -21.88 9.30 9.06
N THR A 399 -21.89 8.20 9.79
CA THR A 399 -20.74 7.65 10.53
C THR A 399 -19.95 6.67 9.66
N GLU A 400 -18.77 6.24 10.08
CA GLU A 400 -18.00 5.21 9.35
C GLU A 400 -18.79 3.90 9.20
N VAL A 401 -19.55 3.50 10.22
CA VAL A 401 -20.40 2.30 10.17
C VAL A 401 -21.56 2.47 9.18
N ASP A 402 -22.15 3.66 9.06
CA ASP A 402 -23.19 3.92 8.06
C ASP A 402 -22.64 3.74 6.63
N VAL A 403 -21.41 4.22 6.39
CA VAL A 403 -20.72 3.99 5.11
C VAL A 403 -20.47 2.50 4.88
N MET A 404 -20.03 1.74 5.91
CA MET A 404 -19.84 0.29 5.78
C MET A 404 -21.12 -0.43 5.38
N LEU A 405 -22.24 -0.10 6.03
CA LEU A 405 -23.56 -0.66 5.75
C LEU A 405 -23.99 -0.36 4.30
N ARG A 406 -23.76 0.88 3.83
CA ARG A 406 -24.01 1.28 2.44
C ARG A 406 -23.11 0.55 1.45
N VAL A 407 -21.81 0.37 1.75
CA VAL A 407 -20.87 -0.35 0.89
C VAL A 407 -21.26 -1.82 0.72
N MET A 408 -21.71 -2.49 1.78
CA MET A 408 -22.18 -3.88 1.67
C MET A 408 -23.47 -4.03 0.86
N ALA A 409 -24.29 -2.98 0.79
CA ALA A 409 -25.49 -2.93 -0.05
C ALA A 409 -25.21 -2.45 -1.49
N THR A 410 -23.97 -2.07 -1.81
CA THR A 410 -23.60 -1.55 -3.13
C THR A 410 -23.50 -2.69 -4.16
N PRO A 411 -24.03 -2.53 -5.38
CA PRO A 411 -23.90 -3.52 -6.45
C PRO A 411 -22.44 -3.89 -6.75
N ALA A 412 -22.21 -5.14 -7.15
CA ALA A 412 -20.87 -5.66 -7.43
C ALA A 412 -20.11 -4.84 -8.49
N SER A 413 -20.79 -4.40 -9.55
CA SER A 413 -20.23 -3.58 -10.62
C SER A 413 -19.66 -2.25 -10.11
N GLU A 414 -20.38 -1.58 -9.20
CA GLU A 414 -19.93 -0.33 -8.57
C GLU A 414 -18.75 -0.59 -7.62
N LEU A 415 -18.78 -1.67 -6.83
CA LEU A 415 -17.64 -2.06 -5.99
C LEU A 415 -16.36 -2.30 -6.81
N LEU A 416 -16.48 -2.95 -7.97
CA LEU A 416 -15.38 -3.17 -8.90
C LEU A 416 -14.89 -1.86 -9.50
N ALA A 417 -15.79 -0.95 -9.87
CA ALA A 417 -15.42 0.35 -10.42
C ALA A 417 -14.55 1.17 -9.44
N VAL A 418 -14.92 1.23 -8.15
CA VAL A 418 -14.13 1.94 -7.13
C VAL A 418 -12.74 1.31 -6.94
N ARG A 419 -12.66 -0.03 -6.97
CA ARG A 419 -11.37 -0.75 -6.90
C ARG A 419 -10.48 -0.50 -8.11
N GLN A 420 -11.06 -0.51 -9.31
CA GLN A 420 -10.31 -0.20 -10.52
C GLN A 420 -9.78 1.24 -10.47
N ALA A 421 -10.58 2.19 -10.01
CA ALA A 421 -10.14 3.57 -9.80
C ALA A 421 -8.98 3.68 -8.78
N MET A 422 -8.97 2.87 -7.71
CA MET A 422 -7.85 2.79 -6.77
C MET A 422 -6.57 2.24 -7.44
N VAL A 423 -6.70 1.22 -8.30
CA VAL A 423 -5.57 0.72 -9.10
C VAL A 423 -5.03 1.78 -10.06
N GLU A 424 -5.90 2.56 -10.70
CA GLU A 424 -5.48 3.67 -11.56
C GLU A 424 -4.82 4.80 -10.74
N ALA A 425 -5.31 5.09 -9.52
CA ALA A 425 -4.66 6.05 -8.62
C ALA A 425 -3.23 5.61 -8.24
N ARG A 426 -3.02 4.31 -7.98
CA ARG A 426 -1.67 3.74 -7.82
C ARG A 426 -0.82 3.95 -9.07
N LYS A 427 -1.36 3.69 -10.26
CA LYS A 427 -0.63 3.85 -11.52
C LYS A 427 -0.17 5.29 -11.70
N ARG A 428 -1.06 6.28 -11.52
CA ARG A 428 -0.72 7.71 -11.58
C ARG A 428 0.35 8.10 -10.55
N SER A 429 0.28 7.57 -9.33
CA SER A 429 1.28 7.81 -8.30
C SER A 429 2.67 7.28 -8.71
N ASN A 430 2.72 6.08 -9.29
CA ASN A 430 3.96 5.49 -9.81
C ASN A 430 4.50 6.22 -11.04
N GLU A 431 3.63 6.67 -11.94
CA GLU A 431 4.00 7.48 -13.10
C GLU A 431 4.68 8.78 -12.67
N ARG A 432 4.09 9.49 -11.70
CA ARG A 432 4.71 10.67 -11.09
C ARG A 432 6.08 10.35 -10.48
N ALA A 433 6.20 9.24 -9.75
CA ALA A 433 7.48 8.84 -9.16
C ALA A 433 8.54 8.52 -10.22
N VAL A 434 8.17 7.82 -11.31
CA VAL A 434 9.07 7.55 -12.44
C VAL A 434 9.51 8.86 -13.09
N GLN A 435 8.61 9.80 -13.35
CA GLN A 435 8.94 11.12 -13.92
C GLN A 435 9.92 11.90 -13.05
N PHE A 436 9.65 11.95 -11.74
CA PHE A 436 10.49 12.64 -10.77
C PHE A 436 11.93 12.12 -10.81
N PHE A 437 12.13 10.80 -10.68
CA PHE A 437 13.47 10.23 -10.68
C PHE A 437 14.12 10.24 -12.08
N ALA A 438 13.35 10.08 -13.15
CA ALA A 438 13.87 10.15 -14.51
C ALA A 438 14.48 11.52 -14.82
N ARG A 439 13.85 12.62 -14.39
CA ARG A 439 14.39 13.98 -14.51
C ARG A 439 15.76 14.10 -13.84
N ILE A 440 15.86 13.69 -12.57
CA ILE A 440 17.11 13.75 -11.80
C ILE A 440 18.21 12.91 -12.48
N LEU A 441 17.89 11.67 -12.85
CA LEU A 441 18.85 10.78 -13.48
C LEU A 441 19.32 11.28 -14.86
N THR A 442 18.43 11.90 -15.64
CA THR A 442 18.78 12.49 -16.94
C THR A 442 19.73 13.67 -16.77
N GLU A 443 19.45 14.55 -15.82
CA GLU A 443 20.34 15.68 -15.49
C GLU A 443 21.73 15.19 -15.06
N LEU A 444 21.80 14.21 -14.15
CA LEU A 444 23.05 13.62 -13.70
C LEU A 444 23.84 12.98 -14.85
N CYS A 445 23.15 12.25 -15.73
CA CYS A 445 23.75 11.59 -16.90
C CYS A 445 24.35 12.61 -17.87
N SER A 446 23.63 13.70 -18.16
CA SER A 446 24.09 14.77 -19.07
C SER A 446 25.34 15.49 -18.56
N LYS A 447 25.40 15.80 -17.27
CA LYS A 447 26.57 16.44 -16.64
C LYS A 447 27.80 15.54 -16.67
N SER A 448 27.63 14.23 -16.47
CA SER A 448 28.74 13.28 -16.51
C SER A 448 29.36 13.12 -17.90
N ALA A 449 28.56 13.25 -18.97
CA ALA A 449 29.07 13.24 -20.35
C ALA A 449 29.96 14.46 -20.65
N SER A 450 29.57 15.65 -20.18
CA SER A 450 30.30 16.90 -20.44
C SER A 450 31.72 16.95 -19.85
N VAL A 451 31.94 16.28 -18.71
CA VAL A 451 33.26 16.24 -18.03
C VAL A 451 34.26 15.38 -18.81
N HIS A 452 33.80 14.35 -19.52
CA HIS A 452 34.70 13.46 -20.28
C HIS A 452 35.11 14.06 -21.64
N SER A 453 34.32 14.97 -22.22
CA SER A 453 34.64 15.61 -23.50
C SER A 453 35.62 16.79 -23.39
N GLY A 454 35.82 17.36 -22.20
CA GLY A 454 36.61 18.58 -22.00
C GLY A 454 38.04 18.40 -21.50
N GLY A 455 38.49 17.17 -21.22
CA GLY A 455 39.81 16.88 -20.61
C GLY A 455 40.88 16.38 -21.58
N GLY A 456 40.71 16.60 -22.88
CA GLY A 456 41.58 16.05 -23.93
C GLY A 456 42.27 17.09 -24.82
N GLN A 457 42.50 18.31 -24.33
CA GLN A 457 43.33 19.32 -25.00
C GLN A 457 44.62 19.57 -24.25
#